data_AF-A0A962WIV4-F1
#
_entry.id   AF-A0A962WIV4-F1
#
_cell.length_a   1.000
_cell.length_b   1.000
_cell.length_c   1.000
_cell.angle_alpha   90.00
_cell.angle_beta   90.00
_cell.angle_gamma   90.00
#
_symmetry.space_group_name_H-M   'P 1'
#
loop_
_entity.id
_entity.type
_entity.pdbx_description
1 polymer ?
#
loop_
_entity_poly.entity_id
_entity_poly.type
_entity_poly.pdbx_seq_one_letter_code
_entity_poly.pdbx_strand_id
1 'polypeptide(L)' 'ETPMACGIGICFSCVAKVHMGDGGWDYKRTCVEGPVFDASAIHWER' A
#
# COMPACT_ATOMS: atom_id res chain seq x y z
N GLU A 1 -0.57 -8.44 -6.63
CA GLU A 1 0.77 -7.89 -6.98
C GLU A 1 0.57 -6.47 -7.50
N THR A 2 1.46 -5.52 -7.14
CA THR A 2 1.33 -4.13 -7.61
C THR A 2 2.55 -3.78 -8.46
N PRO A 3 2.38 -3.42 -9.75
CA PRO A 3 3.50 -3.11 -10.63
C PRO A 3 4.29 -1.89 -10.12
N MET A 4 5.60 -2.08 -9.98
CA MET A 4 6.52 -1.06 -9.47
C MET A 4 7.34 -0.48 -10.62
N ALA A 5 7.30 0.85 -10.78
CA ALA A 5 8.10 1.55 -11.78
C ALA A 5 9.43 2.07 -11.21
N CYS A 6 9.40 3.05 -10.29
CA CYS A 6 10.65 3.65 -9.77
C CYS A 6 11.29 2.90 -8.60
N GLY A 7 10.49 2.22 -7.78
CA GLY A 7 10.96 1.55 -6.55
C GLY A 7 11.50 2.46 -5.43
N ILE A 8 11.41 3.78 -5.57
CA ILE A 8 11.96 4.76 -4.61
C ILE A 8 10.93 5.78 -4.10
N GLY A 9 9.64 5.53 -4.34
CA GLY A 9 8.55 6.30 -3.74
C GLY A 9 8.11 7.58 -4.47
N ILE A 10 8.69 7.90 -5.63
CA ILE A 10 8.37 9.13 -6.39
C ILE A 10 7.24 8.96 -7.41
N CYS A 11 7.03 7.74 -7.93
CA CYS A 11 6.11 7.52 -9.05
C CYS A 11 4.70 7.06 -8.63
N PHE A 12 4.51 6.69 -7.36
CA PHE A 12 3.24 6.21 -6.79
C PHE A 12 2.60 4.99 -7.48
N SER A 13 3.31 4.29 -8.37
CA SER A 13 2.75 3.14 -9.09
C SER A 13 2.50 1.92 -8.20
N CYS A 14 3.19 1.83 -7.06
CA CYS A 14 3.17 0.67 -6.17
C CYS A 14 2.31 0.89 -4.91
N VAL A 15 1.23 1.68 -4.99
CA VAL A 15 0.36 1.94 -3.84
C VAL A 15 -0.56 0.76 -3.51
N ALA A 16 -0.85 0.56 -2.22
CA ALA A 16 -1.83 -0.38 -1.70
C ALA A 16 -2.77 0.35 -0.74
N LYS A 17 -4.06 -0.01 -0.74
CA LYS A 17 -5.03 0.51 0.25
C LYS A 17 -4.83 -0.19 1.59
N VAL A 18 -4.66 0.58 2.65
CA VAL A 18 -4.40 0.10 4.00
C VAL A 18 -5.40 0.72 4.96
N HIS A 19 -6.01 -0.10 5.83
CA HIS A 19 -6.88 0.34 6.90
C HIS A 19 -6.14 1.24 7.91
N MET A 20 -6.81 2.29 8.34
CA MET A 20 -6.32 3.23 9.34
C MET A 20 -6.99 2.97 10.70
N GLY A 21 -6.35 3.40 11.77
CA GLY A 21 -6.86 3.19 13.14
C GLY A 21 -8.16 3.92 13.46
N ASP A 22 -8.60 4.84 12.61
CA ASP A 22 -9.84 5.62 12.72
C ASP A 22 -11.02 4.99 11.96
N GLY A 23 -10.85 3.78 11.42
CA GLY A 23 -11.86 3.10 10.61
C GLY A 23 -11.88 3.51 9.14
N GLY A 24 -11.00 4.43 8.73
CA GLY A 24 -10.78 4.80 7.33
C GLY A 24 -9.78 3.90 6.62
N TRP A 25 -9.36 4.35 5.43
CA TRP A 25 -8.25 3.75 4.68
C TRP A 25 -7.41 4.85 4.03
N ASP A 26 -6.16 4.53 3.72
CA ASP A 26 -5.23 5.40 3.00
C ASP A 26 -4.39 4.58 2.00
N TYR A 27 -3.79 5.25 1.02
CA TYR A 27 -2.83 4.62 0.11
C TYR A 27 -1.42 4.68 0.69
N LYS A 28 -0.80 3.51 0.86
CA LYS A 28 0.62 3.38 1.25
C LYS A 28 1.45 2.87 0.09
N ARG A 29 2.65 3.42 -0.10
CA ARG A 29 3.57 2.99 -1.17
C ARG A 29 4.32 1.75 -0.72
N THR A 30 4.15 0.65 -1.45
CA THR A 30 4.79 -0.64 -1.15
C THR A 30 6.32 -0.54 -1.15
N CYS A 31 6.91 0.29 -2.01
CA CYS A 31 8.38 0.44 -2.08
C CYS A 31 9.00 1.23 -0.91
N VAL A 32 8.21 1.96 -0.11
CA VAL A 32 8.71 2.80 0.98
C VAL A 32 8.14 2.34 2.32
N GLU A 33 6.85 2.02 2.36
CA GLU A 33 6.12 1.58 3.55
C GLU A 33 5.89 0.06 3.62
N GLY A 34 6.10 -0.65 2.50
CA GLY A 34 6.03 -2.12 2.41
C GLY A 34 7.43 -2.75 2.31
N PRO A 35 7.62 -3.89 1.59
CA PRO A 35 6.65 -4.62 0.76
C PRO A 35 5.77 -5.61 1.54
N VAL A 36 6.07 -5.82 2.82
CA VAL A 36 5.33 -6.72 3.70
C VAL A 36 4.40 -5.88 4.57
N PHE A 37 3.13 -6.25 4.57
CA PHE A 37 2.09 -5.63 5.39
C PHE A 37 1.40 -6.69 6.21
N ASP A 38 0.82 -6.28 7.34
CA ASP A 38 -0.15 -7.12 8.03
C ASP A 38 -1.35 -7.37 7.12
N ALA A 39 -1.69 -8.64 6.87
CA ALA A 39 -2.78 -9.01 5.99
C ALA A 39 -4.15 -8.47 6.45
N SER A 40 -4.33 -8.26 7.76
CA SER A 40 -5.53 -7.67 8.35
C SER A 40 -5.62 -6.16 8.12
N ALA A 41 -4.49 -5.49 7.87
CA ALA A 41 -4.45 -4.08 7.56
C ALA A 41 -4.67 -3.80 6.06
N ILE A 42 -4.51 -4.79 5.18
CA ILE A 42 -4.76 -4.59 3.75
C ILE A 42 -6.27 -4.52 3.47
N HIS A 43 -6.69 -3.46 2.79
CA HIS A 43 -8.05 -3.37 2.27
C HIS A 43 -8.13 -4.14 0.93
N TRP A 44 -8.58 -5.38 1.00
CA TRP A 44 -8.78 -6.23 -0.16
C TRP A 44 -10.00 -5.78 -0.97
N GLU A 45 -9.83 -5.51 -2.27
CA GLU A 45 -10.93 -5.41 -3.22
C GLU A 45 -11.28 -6.82 -3.70
N ARG A 46 -12.57 -7.16 -3.75
CA ARG A 46 -13.05 -8.49 -4.13
C ARG A 46 -13.24 -8.62 -5.63
#